data_AF-A0A7S3C9Y8-F1
#
_entry.id   AF-A0A7S3C9Y8-F1
#
_cell.length_a   1.000
_cell.length_b   1.000
_cell.length_c   1.000
_cell.angle_alpha   90.00
_cell.angle_beta   90.00
_cell.angle_gamma   90.00
#
_symmetry.space_group_name_H-M   'P 1'
#
loop_
_entity.id
_entity.type
_entity.pdbx_description
1 polymer ?
#
loop_
_entity_poly.entity_id
_entity_poly.type
_entity_poly.pdbx_seq_one_letter_code
_entity_poly.pdbx_strand_id
1 'polypeptide(L)'
;ASAEGRSGGSVGAGPSKTGQKAGSIAPQVEVVDGEIVINRQSLSMKAQVEPLMKPERRVEESGNKLSAFSYSGYLAPEKWTKEDTTKFYTALEQFGTDFGTIQKFFPKRERKQIKSKFRREEKANPEKIEMALNTH
;
A
#
# COMPACT_ATOMS: atom_id res chain seq x y z
N ALA A 1 73.64 -30.44 33.77
CA ALA A 1 73.80 -29.12 33.11
C ALA A 1 72.53 -28.89 32.31
N SER A 2 71.60 -28.04 32.75
CA SER A 2 71.70 -26.55 32.73
C SER A 2 72.02 -26.10 31.30
N ALA A 3 71.03 -25.72 30.49
CA ALA A 3 70.27 -24.47 30.48
C ALA A 3 70.92 -23.39 29.60
N GLU A 4 70.05 -22.57 29.01
CA GLU A 4 70.27 -21.36 28.18
C GLU A 4 70.43 -21.60 26.66
N GLY A 5 69.73 -20.90 25.76
CA GLY A 5 68.74 -19.81 25.83
C GLY A 5 68.31 -19.52 24.37
N ARG A 6 67.03 -19.59 24.02
CA ARG A 6 65.97 -18.56 24.00
C ARG A 6 66.19 -17.34 23.05
N SER A 7 65.08 -17.05 22.35
CA SER A 7 64.60 -15.78 21.76
C SER A 7 65.01 -15.53 20.30
N GLY A 8 64.15 -15.11 19.37
CA GLY A 8 62.73 -14.74 19.35
C GLY A 8 62.38 -14.45 17.88
N GLY A 9 61.15 -14.24 17.42
CA GLY A 9 59.82 -14.12 17.99
C GLY A 9 58.85 -13.66 16.88
N SER A 10 57.57 -13.47 17.26
CA SER A 10 56.56 -12.66 16.55
C SER A 10 56.00 -13.25 15.23
N VAL A 11 54.71 -13.31 14.89
CA VAL A 11 53.40 -12.86 15.41
C VAL A 11 52.37 -13.68 14.59
N GLY A 12 51.30 -14.26 15.12
CA GLY A 12 50.07 -13.56 15.48
C GLY A 12 49.25 -13.14 14.25
N ALA A 13 48.31 -13.98 13.77
CA ALA A 13 47.14 -13.52 13.01
C ALA A 13 46.05 -14.62 12.89
N GLY A 14 45.05 -14.53 13.79
CA GLY A 14 43.63 -14.33 13.48
C GLY A 14 42.84 -15.26 12.53
N PRO A 15 41.51 -15.33 12.71
CA PRO A 15 40.72 -16.53 12.41
C PRO A 15 40.17 -16.59 10.98
N SER A 16 39.99 -17.84 10.56
CA SER A 16 39.11 -18.30 9.49
C SER A 16 37.73 -17.65 9.54
N LYS A 17 37.42 -16.80 8.54
CA LYS A 17 36.05 -16.38 8.22
C LYS A 17 35.87 -16.22 6.72
N THR A 18 35.23 -17.20 6.10
CA THR A 18 34.40 -17.02 4.90
C THR A 18 33.25 -18.04 5.05
N GLY A 19 32.05 -17.70 5.48
CA GLY A 19 31.27 -16.52 5.16
C GLY A 19 30.76 -16.63 3.73
N GLN A 20 29.77 -17.51 3.48
CA GLN A 20 29.02 -17.55 2.22
C GLN A 20 28.51 -16.13 1.93
N LYS A 21 29.12 -15.45 0.95
CA LYS A 21 28.63 -14.16 0.47
C LYS A 21 27.70 -14.41 -0.70
N ALA A 22 26.49 -13.87 -0.58
CA ALA A 22 25.57 -13.65 -1.69
C ALA A 22 26.35 -13.08 -2.89
N GLY A 23 26.11 -13.63 -4.09
CA GLY A 23 26.83 -13.27 -5.30
C GLY A 23 26.82 -11.76 -5.52
N SER A 24 27.97 -11.12 -5.38
CA SER A 24 28.10 -9.70 -5.63
C SER A 24 27.90 -9.43 -7.12
N ILE A 25 27.06 -8.45 -7.45
CA ILE A 25 26.78 -7.96 -8.81
C ILE A 25 27.97 -7.11 -9.32
N ALA A 26 29.20 -7.48 -8.97
CA ALA A 26 30.41 -6.76 -9.33
C ALA A 26 31.53 -7.77 -9.61
N PRO A 27 32.42 -7.50 -10.60
CA PRO A 27 33.58 -8.34 -10.88
C PRO A 27 34.48 -8.49 -9.65
N GLN A 28 34.99 -9.70 -9.42
CA GLN A 28 35.87 -10.05 -8.31
C GLN A 28 37.30 -10.29 -8.78
N VAL A 29 38.26 -10.08 -7.88
CA VAL A 29 39.70 -10.19 -8.14
C VAL A 29 40.33 -11.11 -7.09
N GLU A 30 41.24 -11.99 -7.52
CA GLU A 30 41.98 -12.96 -6.70
C GLU A 30 43.49 -12.80 -6.90
N VAL A 31 44.28 -13.13 -5.87
CA VAL A 31 45.75 -13.08 -5.96
C VAL A 31 46.27 -14.50 -6.09
N VAL A 32 46.91 -14.82 -7.22
CA VAL A 32 47.54 -16.12 -7.50
C VAL A 32 49.02 -15.87 -7.76
N ASP A 33 49.89 -16.53 -6.99
CA ASP A 33 51.36 -16.40 -7.09
C ASP A 33 51.91 -14.98 -6.99
N GLY A 34 51.23 -14.11 -6.22
CA GLY A 34 51.63 -12.71 -6.03
C GLY A 34 51.18 -11.76 -7.14
N GLU A 35 50.52 -12.27 -8.18
CA GLU A 35 49.90 -11.47 -9.23
C GLU A 35 48.39 -11.30 -9.00
N ILE A 36 47.89 -10.10 -9.30
CA ILE A 36 46.48 -9.76 -9.18
C ILE A 36 45.75 -10.22 -10.45
N VAL A 37 44.87 -11.20 -10.34
CA VAL A 37 44.16 -11.83 -11.46
C VAL A 37 42.64 -11.65 -11.30
N ILE A 38 41.97 -11.24 -12.38
CA ILE A 38 40.50 -11.11 -12.40
C ILE A 38 39.87 -12.49 -12.41
N ASN A 39 38.94 -12.75 -11.49
CA ASN A 39 38.19 -14.00 -11.46
C ASN A 39 37.20 -14.06 -12.64
N ARG A 40 37.51 -14.84 -13.66
CA ARG A 40 36.69 -14.97 -14.88
C ARG A 40 35.27 -15.48 -14.62
N GLN A 41 35.06 -16.28 -13.57
CA GLN A 41 33.73 -16.80 -13.22
C GLN A 41 32.82 -15.69 -12.68
N SER A 42 33.39 -14.62 -12.13
CA SER A 42 32.66 -13.45 -11.64
C SER A 42 32.31 -12.44 -12.75
N LEU A 43 32.87 -12.58 -13.95
CA LEU A 43 32.70 -11.63 -15.05
C LEU A 43 31.34 -11.76 -15.75
N SER A 44 30.69 -12.92 -15.63
CA SER A 44 29.37 -13.18 -16.21
C SER A 44 28.31 -13.30 -15.12
N MET A 45 27.25 -12.50 -15.20
CA MET A 45 26.04 -12.68 -14.39
C MET A 45 25.02 -13.51 -15.17
N LYS A 46 24.46 -14.53 -14.55
CA LYS A 46 23.17 -15.06 -14.98
C LYS A 46 22.12 -14.11 -14.44
N ALA A 47 21.25 -13.57 -15.29
CA ALA A 47 20.11 -12.79 -14.84
C ALA A 47 19.29 -13.68 -13.91
N GLN A 48 19.46 -13.50 -12.60
CA GLN A 48 18.58 -14.10 -11.62
C GLN A 48 17.31 -13.29 -11.69
N VAL A 49 16.43 -13.67 -12.62
CA VAL A 49 15.02 -13.36 -12.51
C VAL A 49 14.57 -14.20 -11.31
N GLU A 50 14.84 -13.72 -10.09
CA GLU A 50 14.03 -14.10 -8.95
C GLU A 50 12.59 -13.93 -9.43
N PRO A 51 11.80 -15.00 -9.53
CA PRO A 51 10.41 -14.87 -9.89
C PRO A 51 9.73 -14.26 -8.67
N LEU A 52 9.88 -12.95 -8.48
CA LEU A 52 8.92 -12.14 -7.74
C LEU A 52 7.66 -11.94 -8.60
N MET A 53 7.31 -12.95 -9.41
CA MET A 53 5.98 -13.11 -9.92
C MET A 53 5.16 -13.61 -8.73
N LYS A 54 4.52 -12.65 -8.04
CA LYS A 54 3.36 -12.93 -7.18
C LYS A 54 2.49 -13.97 -7.90
N PRO A 55 1.92 -14.98 -7.22
CA PRO A 55 1.13 -16.01 -7.88
C PRO A 55 0.07 -15.33 -8.74
N GLU A 56 0.25 -15.41 -10.06
CA GLU A 56 -0.67 -14.79 -11.01
C GLU A 56 -1.99 -15.54 -10.88
N ARG A 57 -3.04 -14.82 -10.50
CA ARG A 57 -4.38 -15.39 -10.49
C ARG A 57 -4.76 -15.64 -11.94
N ARG A 58 -4.84 -16.91 -12.36
CA ARG A 58 -5.41 -17.29 -13.66
C ARG A 58 -6.84 -16.75 -13.73
N VAL A 59 -7.06 -15.73 -14.55
CA VAL A 59 -8.39 -15.18 -14.85
C VAL A 59 -8.77 -15.66 -16.26
N GLU A 60 -9.88 -16.37 -16.37
CA GLU A 60 -10.45 -16.68 -17.69
C GLU A 60 -11.11 -15.42 -18.25
N GLU A 61 -10.63 -14.95 -19.40
CA GLU A 61 -11.11 -13.74 -20.08
C GLU A 61 -12.51 -13.98 -20.68
N SER A 62 -13.53 -13.91 -19.84
CA SER A 62 -14.93 -13.92 -20.26
C SER A 62 -15.34 -12.53 -20.75
N GLY A 63 -15.01 -12.20 -22.00
CA GLY A 63 -15.56 -11.07 -22.78
C GLY A 63 -15.95 -9.83 -21.98
N ASN A 64 -14.97 -9.00 -21.62
CA ASN A 64 -15.19 -7.77 -20.86
C ASN A 64 -16.21 -6.86 -21.56
N LYS A 65 -17.42 -6.77 -21.01
CA LYS A 65 -18.42 -5.79 -21.45
C LYS A 65 -18.01 -4.41 -20.91
N LEU A 66 -17.18 -3.71 -21.67
CA LEU A 66 -16.79 -2.34 -21.35
C LEU A 66 -17.96 -1.40 -21.66
N SER A 67 -18.48 -0.75 -20.62
CA SER A 67 -19.33 0.44 -20.76
C SER A 67 -18.47 1.70 -20.71
N ALA A 68 -18.94 2.82 -21.28
CA ALA A 68 -18.27 4.12 -21.20
C ALA A 68 -17.95 4.57 -19.75
N PHE A 69 -18.68 4.04 -18.78
CA PHE A 69 -18.47 4.31 -17.35
C PHE A 69 -17.42 3.42 -16.68
N SER A 70 -16.89 2.39 -17.36
CA SER A 70 -16.00 1.39 -16.72
C SER A 70 -14.65 1.98 -16.29
N TYR A 71 -14.20 3.04 -16.96
CA TYR A 71 -12.98 3.79 -16.61
C TYR A 71 -13.30 5.14 -15.97
N SER A 72 -14.59 5.42 -15.75
CA SER A 72 -14.98 6.64 -15.08
C SER A 72 -14.68 6.48 -13.58
N GLY A 73 -14.08 7.49 -12.95
CA GLY A 73 -13.88 7.53 -11.50
C GLY A 73 -15.18 7.64 -10.70
N TYR A 74 -16.34 7.37 -11.31
CA TYR A 74 -17.62 7.37 -10.64
C TYR A 74 -17.70 6.18 -9.69
N LEU A 75 -17.56 6.45 -8.40
CA LEU A 75 -17.92 5.50 -7.36
C LEU A 75 -19.43 5.27 -7.42
N ALA A 76 -19.84 3.99 -7.45
CA ALA A 76 -21.25 3.63 -7.38
C ALA A 76 -21.85 4.26 -6.10
N PRO A 77 -22.89 5.13 -6.22
CA PRO A 77 -23.45 5.78 -5.06
C PRO A 77 -24.13 4.73 -4.16
N GLU A 78 -23.72 4.69 -2.89
CA GLU A 78 -24.35 3.84 -1.86
C GLU A 78 -25.85 4.17 -1.77
N LYS A 79 -26.71 3.14 -1.83
CA LYS A 79 -28.16 3.31 -1.73
C LYS A 79 -28.52 3.86 -0.35
N TRP A 80 -29.48 4.78 -0.29
CA TRP A 80 -30.00 5.30 0.97
C TRP A 80 -30.83 4.23 1.66
N THR A 81 -30.35 3.72 2.79
CA THR A 81 -31.12 2.82 3.65
C THR A 81 -32.14 3.61 4.46
N LYS A 82 -33.11 2.91 5.07
CA LYS A 82 -34.07 3.53 5.98
C LYS A 82 -33.35 4.12 7.20
N GLU A 83 -32.40 3.37 7.77
CA GLU A 83 -31.58 3.82 8.90
C GLU A 83 -30.79 5.10 8.59
N ASP A 84 -30.17 5.17 7.41
CA ASP A 84 -29.44 6.37 6.98
C ASP A 84 -30.37 7.57 6.81
N THR A 85 -31.60 7.31 6.36
CA THR A 85 -32.60 8.36 6.17
C THR A 85 -33.06 8.89 7.52
N THR A 86 -33.27 8.03 8.52
CA THR A 86 -33.57 8.47 9.90
C THR A 86 -32.43 9.31 10.47
N LYS A 87 -31.18 8.84 10.35
CA LYS A 87 -30.00 9.61 10.79
C LYS A 87 -29.88 10.96 10.09
N PHE A 88 -30.27 11.03 8.82
CA PHE A 88 -30.28 12.28 8.06
C PHE A 88 -31.28 13.29 8.63
N TYR A 89 -32.50 12.84 8.98
CA TYR A 89 -33.48 13.72 9.62
C TYR A 89 -33.02 14.19 11.01
N THR A 90 -32.47 13.31 11.83
CA THR A 90 -31.87 13.70 13.13
C THR A 90 -30.73 14.71 12.97
N ALA A 91 -29.89 14.55 11.94
CA ALA A 91 -28.83 15.51 11.67
C ALA A 91 -29.36 16.86 11.15
N LEU A 92 -30.47 16.86 10.40
CA LEU A 92 -31.15 18.11 10.00
C LEU A 92 -31.75 18.83 11.22
N GLU A 93 -32.34 18.11 12.17
CA GLU A 93 -32.86 18.67 13.42
C GLU A 93 -31.76 19.34 14.26
N GLN A 94 -30.56 18.76 14.29
CA GLN A 94 -29.46 19.26 15.12
C GLN A 94 -28.65 20.39 14.47
N PHE A 95 -28.41 20.31 13.16
CA PHE A 95 -27.47 21.20 12.44
C PHE A 95 -28.15 22.09 11.39
N GLY A 96 -29.46 21.93 11.17
CA GLY A 96 -30.19 22.64 10.14
C GLY A 96 -29.71 22.26 8.74
N THR A 97 -29.46 23.25 7.88
CA THR A 97 -29.10 23.04 6.46
C THR A 97 -27.60 23.03 6.18
N ASP A 98 -26.74 22.95 7.21
CA ASP A 98 -25.29 22.82 7.00
C ASP A 98 -24.91 21.40 6.54
N PHE A 99 -24.95 21.19 5.23
CA PHE A 99 -24.57 19.93 4.59
C PHE A 99 -23.10 19.54 4.80
N GLY A 100 -22.22 20.50 5.11
CA GLY A 100 -20.81 20.21 5.41
C GLY A 100 -20.68 19.51 6.76
N THR A 101 -21.40 19.99 7.78
CA THR A 101 -21.43 19.37 9.10
C THR A 101 -22.14 18.03 9.08
N ILE A 102 -23.30 17.95 8.40
CA ILE A 102 -24.05 16.68 8.25
C ILE A 102 -23.20 15.60 7.57
N GLN A 103 -22.37 15.97 6.59
CA GLN A 103 -21.49 15.02 5.90
C GLN A 103 -20.51 14.30 6.84
N LYS A 104 -20.10 14.91 7.95
CA LYS A 104 -19.20 14.27 8.93
C LYS A 104 -19.82 13.04 9.61
N PHE A 105 -21.15 12.97 9.67
CA PHE A 105 -21.89 11.81 10.18
C PHE A 105 -22.00 10.67 9.17
N PHE A 106 -21.66 10.91 7.90
CA PHE A 106 -21.73 9.94 6.82
C PHE A 106 -20.36 9.81 6.14
N PRO A 107 -19.42 9.02 6.70
CA PRO A 107 -18.05 8.91 6.17
C PRO A 107 -17.98 8.31 4.76
N LYS A 108 -19.00 7.57 4.35
CA LYS A 108 -19.13 6.99 3.01
C LYS A 108 -19.83 7.90 2.00
N ARG A 109 -20.25 9.11 2.41
CA ARG A 109 -21.00 10.03 1.55
C ARG A 109 -20.33 11.39 1.43
N GLU A 110 -20.40 11.95 0.23
CA GLU A 110 -19.91 13.30 -0.06
C GLU A 110 -21.00 14.34 0.22
N ARG A 111 -20.61 15.58 0.52
CA ARG A 111 -21.52 16.72 0.74
C ARG A 111 -22.53 16.89 -0.40
N LYS A 112 -22.13 16.65 -1.65
CA LYS A 112 -23.01 16.70 -2.82
C LYS A 112 -24.15 15.69 -2.74
N GLN A 113 -23.88 14.49 -2.21
CA GLN A 113 -24.87 13.44 -2.03
C GLN A 113 -25.86 13.79 -0.90
N ILE A 114 -25.39 14.43 0.18
CA ILE A 114 -26.25 14.94 1.26
C ILE A 114 -27.21 16.02 0.73
N LYS A 115 -26.68 16.99 -0.04
CA LYS A 115 -27.51 18.01 -0.71
C LYS A 115 -28.53 17.40 -1.68
N SER A 116 -28.12 16.39 -2.45
CA SER A 116 -29.02 15.68 -3.36
C SER A 116 -30.12 14.93 -2.61
N LYS A 117 -29.79 14.31 -1.46
CA LYS A 117 -30.78 13.69 -0.57
C LYS A 117 -31.77 14.71 -0.03
N PHE A 118 -31.31 15.86 0.46
CA PHE A 118 -32.19 16.94 0.92
C PHE A 118 -33.20 17.34 -0.16
N ARG A 119 -32.75 17.64 -1.39
CA ARG A 119 -33.63 18.00 -2.51
C ARG A 119 -34.64 16.90 -2.87
N ARG A 120 -34.26 15.64 -2.68
CA ARG A 120 -35.14 14.49 -2.96
C ARG A 120 -36.20 14.34 -1.87
N GLU A 121 -35.81 14.49 -0.61
CA GLU A 121 -36.73 14.44 0.53
C GLU A 121 -37.65 15.65 0.59
N GLU A 122 -37.19 16.84 0.22
CA GLU A 122 -38.02 18.04 0.09
C GLU A 122 -39.18 17.84 -0.90
N LYS A 123 -38.92 17.12 -2.01
CA LYS A 123 -39.96 16.78 -2.99
C LYS A 123 -40.85 15.61 -2.57
N ALA A 124 -40.29 14.62 -1.88
CA ALA A 124 -40.99 13.38 -1.55
C ALA A 124 -41.74 13.44 -0.22
N ASN A 125 -41.20 14.16 0.76
CA ASN A 125 -41.65 14.24 2.15
C ASN A 125 -41.42 15.65 2.71
N PRO A 126 -42.13 16.69 2.19
CA PRO A 126 -41.95 18.07 2.65
C PRO A 126 -42.23 18.23 4.15
N GLU A 127 -43.27 17.57 4.67
CA GLU A 127 -43.65 17.64 6.10
C GLU A 127 -42.52 17.22 7.05
N LYS A 128 -41.71 16.21 6.68
CA LYS A 128 -40.60 15.75 7.51
C LYS A 128 -39.42 16.72 7.50
N ILE A 129 -39.20 17.38 6.37
CA ILE A 129 -38.17 18.42 6.26
C ILE A 129 -38.59 19.64 7.07
N GLU A 130 -39.85 20.06 6.98
CA GLU A 130 -40.39 21.17 7.76
C GLU A 130 -40.34 20.87 9.26
N MET A 131 -40.75 19.68 9.70
CA MET A 131 -40.64 19.26 11.10
C MET A 131 -39.19 19.30 11.60
N ALA A 132 -38.25 18.79 10.80
CA ALA A 132 -36.84 18.80 11.17
C ALA A 132 -36.27 20.22 11.29
N LEU A 133 -36.69 21.14 10.41
CA LEU A 133 -36.20 22.51 10.38
C LEU A 133 -36.93 23.45 11.35
N ASN A 134 -38.15 23.14 11.74
CA ASN A 134 -38.95 23.95 12.68
C ASN A 134 -38.57 23.72 14.14
N THR A 135 -37.65 22.79 14.42
CA THR A 135 -37.16 22.51 15.77
C THR A 135 -36.15 23.57 16.27
N HIS A 136 -35.68 24.46 15.40
CA HIS A 136 -34.68 25.50 15.70
C HIS A 136 -35.17 26.87 15.20
#